data_AF-A0A923HAI6-F1
#
_entry.id   AF-A0A923HAI6-F1
#
_cell.length_a   1.000
_cell.length_b   1.000
_cell.length_c   1.000
_cell.angle_alpha   90.00
_cell.angle_beta   90.00
_cell.angle_gamma   90.00
#
_symmetry.space_group_name_H-M   'P 1'
#
loop_
_entity.id
_entity.type
_entity.pdbx_description
1 polymer ?
#
loop_
_entity_poly.entity_id
_entity_poly.type
_entity_poly.pdbx_seq_one_letter_code
_entity_poly.pdbx_strand_id
1 'polypeptide(L)'
;MGKESFYHELLKQEEELLKALKNIQNLKEYYKPSGTGKIKEEKKKTEKPTEIKNKPKDIEIDFDKEDAPVIEGYKSNDTYKKKVERILNHLGTALSYDVGAILAKLENMNKDYAYKKARSNLSLLYSEGIIDRDYPEGSKKAVYMAKK
;
A
#
# COMPACT_ATOMS: atom_id res chain seq x y z
N MET A 1 -26.05 -31.75 27.89
CA MET A 1 -25.21 -30.55 28.09
C MET A 1 -25.96 -29.62 29.03
N GLY A 2 -25.41 -29.39 30.24
CA GLY A 2 -26.08 -28.62 31.28
C GLY A 2 -26.07 -27.13 30.96
N LYS A 3 -27.15 -26.42 31.31
CA LYS A 3 -27.33 -24.97 31.06
C LYS A 3 -26.12 -24.13 31.53
N GLU A 4 -25.41 -24.57 32.57
CA GLU A 4 -24.18 -23.94 33.07
C GLU A 4 -23.03 -23.89 32.05
N SER A 5 -22.85 -24.93 31.24
CA SER A 5 -21.82 -24.95 30.18
C SER A 5 -22.11 -23.93 29.07
N PHE A 6 -23.39 -23.74 28.75
CA PHE A 6 -23.84 -22.75 27.78
C PHE A 6 -23.63 -21.33 28.29
N TYR A 7 -23.91 -21.05 29.57
CA TYR A 7 -23.66 -19.74 30.17
C TYR A 7 -22.17 -19.42 30.25
N HIS A 8 -21.31 -20.40 30.54
CA HIS A 8 -19.86 -20.19 30.54
C HIS A 8 -19.31 -19.90 29.13
N GLU A 9 -19.81 -20.55 28.09
CA GLU A 9 -19.45 -20.22 26.71
C GLU A 9 -19.93 -18.84 26.29
N LEU A 10 -21.15 -18.45 26.69
CA LEU A 10 -21.67 -17.10 26.47
C LEU A 10 -20.82 -16.03 27.14
N LEU A 11 -20.45 -16.21 28.41
CA LEU A 11 -19.59 -15.28 29.14
C LEU A 11 -18.21 -15.16 28.48
N LYS A 12 -17.64 -16.28 28.01
CA LYS A 12 -16.36 -16.28 27.31
C LYS A 12 -16.44 -15.52 25.98
N GLN A 13 -17.52 -15.71 25.22
CA GLN A 13 -17.75 -14.97 23.98
C GLN A 13 -17.93 -13.46 24.21
N GLU A 14 -18.61 -13.08 25.29
CA GLU A 14 -18.80 -11.69 25.69
C GLU A 14 -17.45 -11.02 26.06
N GLU A 15 -16.59 -11.71 26.81
CA GLU A 15 -15.25 -11.22 27.15
C GLU A 15 -14.34 -11.05 25.92
N GLU A 16 -14.38 -12.01 24.98
CA GLU A 16 -13.62 -11.93 23.73
C GLU A 16 -14.08 -10.75 22.85
N LEU A 17 -15.39 -10.49 22.79
CA LEU A 17 -15.96 -9.36 22.07
C LEU A 17 -15.53 -8.02 22.69
N LEU A 18 -15.59 -7.90 24.02
CA LEU A 18 -15.16 -6.70 24.74
C LEU A 18 -13.67 -6.41 24.52
N LYS A 19 -12.83 -7.46 24.52
CA LYS A 19 -11.39 -7.35 24.24
C LYS A 19 -11.13 -6.89 22.80
N ALA A 20 -11.86 -7.43 21.82
CA ALA A 20 -11.76 -7.01 20.43
C ALA A 20 -12.16 -5.53 20.25
N LEU A 21 -13.24 -5.08 20.89
CA LEU A 21 -13.70 -3.69 20.85
C LEU A 21 -12.65 -2.72 21.43
N LYS A 22 -12.01 -3.09 22.56
CA LYS A 22 -10.93 -2.30 23.16
C LYS A 22 -9.71 -2.20 22.24
N ASN A 23 -9.35 -3.28 21.55
CA ASN A 23 -8.26 -3.26 20.57
C ASN A 23 -8.58 -2.33 19.38
N ILE A 24 -9.84 -2.32 18.90
CA ILE A 24 -10.28 -1.43 17.83
C ILE A 24 -10.26 0.04 18.27
N GLN A 25 -10.63 0.34 19.52
CA GLN A 25 -10.54 1.69 20.08
C GLN A 25 -9.09 2.18 20.16
N ASN A 26 -8.17 1.34 20.65
CA ASN A 26 -6.74 1.66 20.72
C ASN A 26 -6.15 1.91 19.32
N LEU A 27 -6.55 1.10 18.33
CA LEU A 27 -6.18 1.30 16.93
C LEU A 27 -6.69 2.64 16.40
N LYS A 28 -7.95 3.02 16.70
CA LYS A 28 -8.49 4.33 16.32
C LYS A 28 -7.70 5.48 16.93
N GLU A 29 -7.24 5.36 18.18
CA GLU A 29 -6.40 6.39 18.81
C GLU A 29 -5.02 6.48 18.16
N TYR A 30 -4.40 5.35 17.84
CA TYR A 30 -3.11 5.31 17.14
C TYR A 30 -3.17 5.97 15.75
N TYR A 31 -4.30 5.85 15.06
CA TYR A 31 -4.52 6.45 13.73
C TYR A 31 -5.24 7.79 13.76
N LYS A 32 -5.49 8.40 14.93
CA LYS A 32 -5.91 9.80 14.97
C LYS A 32 -4.75 10.64 14.41
N PRO A 33 -4.98 11.42 13.34
CA PRO A 33 -3.93 12.31 12.85
C PRO A 33 -3.59 13.29 13.96
N SER A 34 -2.34 13.26 14.45
CA SER A 34 -1.81 14.29 15.33
C SER A 34 -1.79 15.59 14.53
N GLY A 35 -2.87 16.36 14.65
CA GLY A 35 -2.86 17.76 14.27
C GLY A 35 -1.70 18.44 14.99
N THR A 36 -0.96 19.22 14.22
CA THR A 36 0.12 20.14 14.60
C THR A 36 1.52 19.56 14.92
N GLY A 37 2.44 19.76 13.96
CA GLY A 37 3.63 20.57 14.27
C GLY A 37 4.99 19.88 14.35
N LYS A 38 5.81 20.11 13.31
CA LYS A 38 7.28 20.25 13.34
C LYS A 38 8.09 19.02 13.76
N ILE A 39 8.42 18.20 12.76
CA ILE A 39 9.60 17.33 12.83
C ILE A 39 10.83 18.25 12.75
N LYS A 40 11.54 18.39 13.87
CA LYS A 40 12.86 19.04 13.91
C LYS A 40 13.85 18.16 13.14
N GLU A 41 14.52 18.77 12.18
CA GLU A 41 15.73 18.22 11.56
C GLU A 41 16.85 18.12 12.61
N GLU A 42 17.25 16.89 12.94
CA GLU A 42 18.59 16.66 13.49
C GLU A 42 19.47 16.06 12.39
N LYS A 43 20.37 16.89 11.89
CA LYS A 43 21.48 16.49 11.02
C LYS A 43 22.38 15.52 11.77
N LYS A 44 22.56 14.31 11.24
CA LYS A 44 23.79 13.53 11.44
C LYS A 44 24.53 13.36 10.12
N LYS A 45 25.83 13.69 10.21
CA LYS A 45 26.83 13.70 9.15
C LYS A 45 27.13 12.29 8.65
N THR A 46 27.00 12.13 7.33
CA THR A 46 27.89 11.44 6.38
C THR A 46 28.81 10.33 6.87
N GLU A 47 28.67 9.14 6.26
CA GLU A 47 29.74 8.48 5.50
C GLU A 47 29.21 8.05 4.12
N LYS A 48 30.07 8.15 3.11
CA LYS A 48 29.79 8.00 1.67
C LYS A 48 29.75 6.51 1.23
N PRO A 49 29.21 6.21 0.03
CA PRO A 49 28.42 5.01 -0.23
C PRO A 49 29.24 3.85 -0.81
N THR A 50 28.84 2.63 -0.47
CA THR A 50 29.17 1.44 -1.26
C THR A 50 28.19 1.37 -2.43
N GLU A 51 28.69 1.51 -3.66
CA GLU A 51 27.90 1.45 -4.90
C GLU A 51 27.17 0.10 -5.03
N ILE A 52 25.84 0.15 -4.93
CA ILE A 52 24.97 -0.96 -5.34
C ILE A 52 24.87 -0.91 -6.87
N LYS A 53 25.63 -1.78 -7.54
CA LYS A 53 25.53 -2.07 -8.97
C LYS A 53 24.24 -2.85 -9.24
N ASN A 54 23.12 -2.14 -9.32
CA ASN A 54 21.96 -2.43 -10.16
C ASN A 54 20.84 -1.46 -9.77
N LYS A 55 20.91 -0.24 -10.32
CA LYS A 55 19.76 0.67 -10.28
C LYS A 55 18.62 0.02 -11.08
N PRO A 56 17.40 -0.09 -10.54
CA PRO A 56 16.23 -0.26 -11.38
C PRO A 56 16.21 0.89 -12.39
N LYS A 57 15.77 0.63 -13.62
CA LYS A 57 15.63 1.69 -14.63
C LYS A 57 14.75 2.79 -14.02
N ASP A 58 15.34 3.95 -13.76
CA ASP A 58 14.60 5.15 -13.40
C ASP A 58 13.73 5.50 -14.61
N ILE A 59 12.48 5.05 -14.59
CA ILE A 59 11.47 5.54 -15.52
C ILE A 59 11.15 6.94 -15.03
N GLU A 60 11.73 7.97 -15.65
CA GLU A 60 11.28 9.35 -15.48
C GLU A 60 9.88 9.46 -16.06
N ILE A 61 8.87 9.28 -15.20
CA ILE A 61 7.49 9.56 -15.54
C ILE A 61 7.33 11.08 -15.40
N ASP A 62 7.28 11.77 -16.53
CA ASP A 62 6.96 13.19 -16.59
C ASP A 62 5.45 13.38 -16.29
N PHE A 63 5.12 13.60 -15.02
CA PHE A 63 3.73 13.60 -14.53
C PHE A 63 2.92 14.83 -14.98
N ASP A 64 3.56 15.85 -15.55
CA ASP A 64 2.93 17.10 -16.00
C ASP A 64 2.40 17.06 -17.44
N LYS A 65 2.72 16.01 -18.21
CA LYS A 65 2.04 15.76 -19.49
C LYS A 65 0.63 15.23 -19.22
N GLU A 66 -0.36 15.89 -19.83
CA GLU A 66 -1.79 15.59 -19.67
C GLU A 66 -2.17 14.19 -20.21
N ASP A 67 -1.35 13.61 -21.07
CA ASP A 67 -1.62 12.31 -21.66
C ASP A 67 -1.34 11.16 -20.69
N ALA A 68 -2.31 10.24 -20.57
CA ALA A 68 -2.14 9.02 -19.82
C ALA A 68 -1.12 8.09 -20.51
N PRO A 69 -0.24 7.41 -19.76
CA PRO A 69 0.73 6.50 -20.38
C PRO A 69 0.02 5.35 -21.09
N VAL A 70 0.51 4.96 -22.26
CA VAL A 70 -0.01 3.80 -23.01
C VAL A 70 0.53 2.53 -22.37
N ILE A 71 -0.35 1.75 -21.75
CA ILE A 71 -0.01 0.49 -21.09
C ILE A 71 -0.54 -0.67 -21.92
N GLU A 72 0.37 -1.55 -22.34
CA GLU A 72 0.03 -2.69 -23.18
C GLU A 72 -1.01 -3.60 -22.52
N GLY A 73 -2.07 -3.91 -23.27
CA GLY A 73 -3.16 -4.77 -22.83
C GLY A 73 -4.08 -4.16 -21.77
N TYR A 74 -3.90 -2.91 -21.35
CA TYR A 74 -4.81 -2.26 -20.40
C TYR A 74 -6.25 -2.26 -20.92
N LYS A 75 -7.20 -2.71 -20.09
CA LYS A 75 -8.63 -2.71 -20.41
C LYS A 75 -9.39 -1.94 -19.34
N SER A 76 -10.15 -0.93 -19.76
CA SER A 76 -11.00 -0.14 -18.85
C SER A 76 -12.06 -0.97 -18.12
N ASN A 77 -12.47 -2.12 -18.67
CA ASN A 77 -13.45 -3.01 -18.03
C ASN A 77 -12.83 -4.01 -17.04
N ASP A 78 -11.50 -4.04 -16.89
CA ASP A 78 -10.84 -4.94 -15.94
C ASP A 78 -11.12 -4.53 -14.47
N THR A 79 -11.04 -5.51 -13.56
CA THR A 79 -11.05 -5.22 -12.12
C THR A 79 -9.86 -4.35 -11.72
N TYR A 80 -10.00 -3.57 -10.64
CA TYR A 80 -8.89 -2.75 -10.13
C TYR A 80 -7.64 -3.56 -9.81
N LYS A 81 -7.79 -4.82 -9.38
CA LYS A 81 -6.67 -5.72 -9.15
C LYS A 81 -5.85 -5.94 -10.43
N LYS A 82 -6.52 -6.33 -11.53
CA LYS A 82 -5.87 -6.53 -12.84
C LYS A 82 -5.30 -5.23 -13.41
N LYS A 83 -6.01 -4.11 -13.26
CA LYS A 83 -5.51 -2.80 -13.69
C LYS A 83 -4.20 -2.43 -12.99
N VAL A 84 -4.18 -2.58 -11.67
CA VAL A 84 -3.01 -2.30 -10.82
C VAL A 84 -1.86 -3.26 -11.14
N GLU A 85 -2.14 -4.54 -11.36
CA GLU A 85 -1.15 -5.53 -11.78
C GLU A 85 -0.51 -5.16 -13.13
N ARG A 86 -1.31 -4.81 -14.15
CA ARG A 86 -0.80 -4.37 -15.46
C ARG A 86 0.06 -3.10 -15.36
N ILE A 87 -0.39 -2.13 -14.55
CA ILE A 87 0.37 -0.91 -14.29
C ILE A 87 1.70 -1.24 -13.64
N LEU A 88 1.71 -2.12 -12.62
CA LEU A 88 2.94 -2.54 -11.97
C LEU A 88 3.86 -3.32 -12.93
N ASN A 89 3.31 -4.21 -13.77
CA ASN A 89 4.08 -4.96 -14.76
C ASN A 89 4.74 -4.04 -15.79
N HIS A 90 4.05 -2.97 -16.18
CA HIS A 90 4.60 -1.95 -17.07
C HIS A 90 5.74 -1.16 -16.41
N LEU A 91 5.60 -0.82 -15.12
CA LEU A 91 6.64 -0.11 -14.36
C LEU A 91 7.80 -1.02 -13.94
N GLY A 92 7.56 -2.33 -13.83
CA GLY A 92 8.47 -3.34 -13.30
C GLY A 92 8.64 -3.25 -11.79
N THR A 93 8.96 -2.08 -11.27
CA THR A 93 9.17 -1.80 -9.85
C THR A 93 8.64 -0.42 -9.52
N ALA A 94 7.77 -0.30 -8.51
CA ALA A 94 7.07 0.95 -8.23
C ALA A 94 6.64 1.11 -6.77
N LEU A 95 6.48 2.35 -6.33
CA LEU A 95 5.75 2.66 -5.10
C LEU A 95 4.24 2.63 -5.36
N SER A 96 3.46 2.51 -4.29
CA SER A 96 2.00 2.60 -4.40
C SER A 96 1.50 3.93 -4.96
N TYR A 97 2.29 5.00 -4.82
CA TYR A 97 1.98 6.33 -5.34
C TYR A 97 2.11 6.39 -6.86
N ASP A 98 3.15 5.79 -7.42
CA ASP A 98 3.41 5.81 -8.88
C ASP A 98 2.30 5.06 -9.62
N VAL A 99 1.96 3.87 -9.11
CA VAL A 99 0.84 3.07 -9.62
C VAL A 99 -0.49 3.82 -9.49
N GLY A 100 -0.70 4.49 -8.36
CA GLY A 100 -1.90 5.29 -8.11
C GLY A 100 -2.03 6.50 -9.04
N ALA A 101 -0.92 7.17 -9.38
CA ALA A 101 -0.93 8.32 -10.27
C ALA A 101 -1.32 7.93 -11.70
N ILE A 102 -0.78 6.80 -12.18
CA ILE A 102 -1.16 6.22 -13.47
C ILE A 102 -2.63 5.79 -13.47
N LEU A 103 -3.08 5.11 -12.41
CA LEU A 103 -4.47 4.69 -12.29
C LEU A 103 -5.44 5.89 -12.29
N ALA A 104 -5.06 6.99 -11.62
CA ALA A 104 -5.86 8.22 -11.60
C ALA A 104 -6.06 8.79 -13.01
N LYS A 105 -4.99 8.82 -13.81
CA LYS A 105 -5.02 9.31 -15.20
C LYS A 105 -5.84 8.38 -16.11
N LEU A 106 -5.57 7.08 -16.08
CA LEU A 106 -6.21 6.11 -16.98
C LEU A 106 -7.72 5.97 -16.73
N GLU A 107 -8.15 6.11 -15.49
CA GLU A 107 -9.56 5.94 -15.11
C GLU A 107 -10.29 7.27 -14.91
N ASN A 108 -9.61 8.40 -15.19
CA ASN A 108 -10.11 9.75 -14.97
C ASN A 108 -10.78 9.92 -13.59
N MET A 109 -10.08 9.48 -12.53
CA MET A 109 -10.61 9.45 -11.17
C MET A 109 -9.83 10.35 -10.22
N ASN A 110 -10.43 10.67 -9.07
CA ASN A 110 -9.77 11.44 -8.03
C ASN A 110 -8.48 10.75 -7.53
N LYS A 111 -7.39 11.52 -7.39
CA LYS A 111 -6.06 11.02 -7.01
C LYS A 111 -6.07 10.26 -5.67
N ASP A 112 -6.75 10.78 -4.65
CA ASP A 112 -6.80 10.14 -3.34
C ASP A 112 -7.52 8.79 -3.39
N TYR A 113 -8.57 8.70 -4.21
CA TYR A 113 -9.29 7.45 -4.44
C TYR A 113 -8.42 6.44 -5.20
N ALA A 114 -7.73 6.88 -6.26
CA ALA A 114 -6.80 6.07 -7.02
C ALA A 114 -5.66 5.53 -6.14
N TYR A 115 -5.10 6.34 -5.26
CA TYR A 115 -4.00 5.95 -4.37
C TYR A 115 -4.45 4.91 -3.36
N LYS A 116 -5.65 5.08 -2.79
CA LYS A 116 -6.26 4.08 -1.90
C LYS A 116 -6.46 2.76 -2.64
N LYS A 117 -6.98 2.79 -3.87
CA LYS A 117 -7.18 1.59 -4.70
C LYS A 117 -5.88 0.92 -5.10
N ALA A 118 -4.87 1.69 -5.52
CA ALA A 118 -3.56 1.14 -5.84
C ALA A 118 -2.95 0.45 -4.62
N ARG A 119 -2.93 1.12 -3.45
CA ARG A 119 -2.39 0.54 -2.22
C ARG A 119 -3.11 -0.73 -1.78
N SER A 120 -4.45 -0.73 -1.80
CA SER A 120 -5.23 -1.91 -1.39
C SER A 120 -4.99 -3.09 -2.32
N ASN A 121 -4.98 -2.87 -3.64
CA ASN A 121 -4.80 -3.93 -4.61
C ASN A 121 -3.35 -4.43 -4.68
N LEU A 122 -2.35 -3.56 -4.52
CA LEU A 122 -0.95 -4.00 -4.37
C LEU A 122 -0.76 -4.87 -3.13
N SER A 123 -1.39 -4.50 -2.00
CA SER A 123 -1.36 -5.35 -0.80
C SER A 123 -2.02 -6.71 -1.03
N LEU A 124 -3.11 -6.76 -1.80
CA LEU A 124 -3.79 -8.00 -2.14
C LEU A 124 -2.93 -8.89 -3.05
N LEU A 125 -2.39 -8.32 -4.13
CA LEU A 125 -1.49 -9.02 -5.06
C LEU A 125 -0.27 -9.60 -4.33
N TYR A 126 0.29 -8.86 -3.37
CA TYR A 126 1.38 -9.35 -2.53
C TYR A 126 0.94 -10.51 -1.63
N SER A 127 -0.22 -10.41 -0.97
CA SER A 127 -0.72 -11.49 -0.10
C SER A 127 -1.03 -12.79 -0.86
N GLU A 128 -1.34 -12.68 -2.15
CA GLU A 128 -1.54 -13.82 -3.04
C GLU A 128 -0.24 -14.33 -3.67
N GLY A 129 0.89 -13.70 -3.41
CA GLY A 129 2.19 -14.08 -3.94
C GLY A 129 2.41 -13.77 -5.41
N ILE A 130 1.54 -12.96 -6.04
CA ILE A 130 1.63 -12.55 -7.45
C ILE A 130 2.76 -11.54 -7.68
N ILE A 131 3.01 -10.68 -6.68
CA ILE A 131 4.05 -9.65 -6.73
C ILE A 131 4.94 -9.75 -5.49
N ASP A 132 6.16 -9.22 -5.59
CA ASP A 132 7.06 -9.09 -4.45
C ASP A 132 6.98 -7.68 -3.85
N ARG A 133 7.37 -7.58 -2.58
CA ARG A 133 7.40 -6.31 -1.85
C ARG A 133 8.67 -6.25 -1.03
N ASP A 134 9.40 -5.16 -1.19
CA ASP A 134 10.62 -4.87 -0.44
C ASP A 134 10.51 -3.53 0.30
N TYR A 135 11.31 -3.39 1.35
CA TYR A 135 11.48 -2.15 2.09
C TYR A 135 12.95 -1.75 1.99
N PRO A 136 13.30 -0.86 1.04
CA PRO A 136 14.66 -0.37 0.91
C PRO A 136 15.17 0.14 2.25
N GLU A 137 16.45 -0.09 2.54
CA GLU A 137 17.05 0.27 3.81
C GLU A 137 16.82 1.75 4.14
N GLY A 138 16.30 2.04 5.33
CA GLY A 138 15.94 3.39 5.77
C GLY A 138 14.62 3.95 5.19
N SER A 139 13.93 3.22 4.31
CA SER A 139 12.63 3.61 3.77
C SER A 139 11.48 3.03 4.58
N LYS A 140 10.54 3.89 4.97
CA LYS A 140 9.21 3.46 5.46
C LYS A 140 8.25 3.10 4.33
N LYS A 141 8.63 3.35 3.07
CA LYS A 141 7.81 3.12 1.89
C LYS A 141 8.17 1.76 1.29
N ALA A 142 7.14 0.94 1.10
CA ALA A 142 7.26 -0.33 0.42
C ALA A 142 7.39 -0.11 -1.09
N VAL A 143 8.36 -0.82 -1.69
CA VAL A 143 8.52 -0.92 -3.14
C VAL A 143 7.92 -2.25 -3.58
N TYR A 144 7.08 -2.22 -4.60
CA TYR A 144 6.43 -3.40 -5.16
C TYR A 144 7.09 -3.78 -6.48
N MET A 145 7.21 -5.08 -6.74
CA MET A 145 7.89 -5.62 -7.92
C MET A 145 7.03 -6.68 -8.59
N ALA A 146 6.88 -6.59 -9.91
CA ALA A 146 6.24 -7.63 -10.70
C ALA A 146 7.09 -8.91 -10.70
N LYS A 147 6.48 -10.07 -10.43
CA LYS A 147 7.14 -11.36 -10.66
C LYS A 147 7.18 -11.65 -12.15
N LYS A 148 8.34 -12.10 -12.63
CA LYS A 148 8.54 -12.55 -14.01
C LYS A 148 8.15 -14.02 -14.18
#